data_AF-A0A0D1XVG2-F1
#
_entry.id   AF-A0A0D1XVG2-F1
#
_cell.length_a   1.000
_cell.length_b   1.000
_cell.length_c   1.000
_cell.angle_alpha   90.00
_cell.angle_beta   90.00
_cell.angle_gamma   90.00
#
_symmetry.space_group_name_H-M   'P 1'
#
loop_
_entity.id
_entity.type
_entity.pdbx_description
1 polymer ?
#
loop_
_entity_poly.entity_id
_entity_poly.type
_entity_poly.pdbx_seq_one_letter_code
_entity_poly.pdbx_strand_id
1 'polypeptide(L)'
;MTSFMPPDALFLAPPHSHDPCDVSHFAALPQSMLQQLPESVQMALWTLQESTSIMYASYVRLQELIEERFDRLVPLPYSPGSVMMKYSEEAYFNYVNHCAAEKRYLIEDAFPDWRHKASRAGLNKYHALSVTFGGRQMTIAEWFAQLQTAVTFWCQQARAITLPDFDTTILELESETTSPSSDISEEDTADMMSLPMRALRHPLDPEGFRLEITAALEAL
;
A
#
# COMPACT_ATOMS: atom_id res chain seq x y z
N MET A 1 -40.23 8.90 22.71
CA MET A 1 -39.38 9.82 21.93
C MET A 1 -38.11 9.06 21.61
N THR A 2 -38.00 8.53 20.40
CA THR A 2 -36.83 7.76 19.93
C THR A 2 -35.72 8.73 19.56
N SER A 3 -34.63 8.68 20.33
CA SER A 3 -33.39 9.43 20.07
C SER A 3 -32.77 8.91 18.77
N PHE A 4 -32.77 9.72 17.72
CA PHE A 4 -31.98 9.46 16.52
C PHE A 4 -30.53 9.81 16.86
N MET A 5 -29.70 8.80 17.10
CA MET A 5 -28.25 9.01 17.03
C MET A 5 -27.85 9.10 15.56
N PRO A 6 -27.14 10.16 15.14
CA PRO A 6 -26.54 10.18 13.81
C PRO A 6 -25.56 9.00 13.70
N PRO A 7 -25.48 8.31 12.54
CA PRO A 7 -24.51 7.26 12.34
C PRO A 7 -23.11 7.83 12.58
N ASP A 8 -22.30 7.09 13.34
CA ASP A 8 -20.94 7.45 13.68
C ASP A 8 -20.19 7.78 12.38
N ALA A 9 -19.64 8.99 12.25
CA ALA A 9 -18.99 9.45 11.02
C ALA A 9 -17.77 8.58 10.63
N LEU A 10 -17.32 7.74 11.55
CA LEU A 10 -16.29 6.72 11.39
C LEU A 10 -16.77 5.45 10.66
N PHE A 11 -18.08 5.26 10.44
CA PHE A 11 -18.63 4.14 9.67
C PHE A 11 -18.51 4.35 8.15
N LEU A 12 -18.38 5.61 7.71
CA LEU A 12 -18.26 5.99 6.29
C LEU A 12 -16.85 6.45 5.90
N ALA A 13 -15.92 6.53 6.85
CA ALA A 13 -14.52 6.74 6.56
C ALA A 13 -13.85 5.36 6.50
N PRO A 14 -13.37 4.89 5.33
CA PRO A 14 -12.38 3.83 5.31
C PRO A 14 -11.22 4.24 6.24
N PRO A 15 -10.46 3.30 6.83
CA PRO A 15 -9.27 3.61 7.61
C PRO A 15 -8.21 4.20 6.68
N HIS A 16 -8.39 5.47 6.39
CA HIS A 16 -7.56 6.31 5.59
C HIS A 16 -6.76 7.13 6.59
N SER A 17 -5.73 6.49 7.16
CA SER A 17 -4.60 7.22 7.70
C SER A 17 -3.83 7.85 6.52
N HIS A 18 -4.51 8.73 5.78
CA HIS A 18 -3.89 9.60 4.79
C HIS A 18 -3.21 10.70 5.59
N ASP A 19 -2.00 10.46 6.08
CA ASP A 19 -1.11 11.58 6.38
C ASP A 19 -0.41 11.98 5.07
N PRO A 20 -0.90 13.01 4.35
CA PRO A 20 -0.26 13.48 3.12
C PRO A 20 1.17 14.00 3.37
N CYS A 21 1.58 14.20 4.62
CA CYS A 21 2.92 14.66 4.99
C CYS A 21 3.95 13.53 5.07
N ASP A 22 3.53 12.26 5.17
CA ASP A 22 4.46 11.13 5.36
C ASP A 22 5.10 10.65 4.04
N VAL A 23 4.64 11.17 2.89
CA VAL A 23 5.21 10.88 1.54
C VAL A 23 6.28 11.90 1.14
N SER A 24 6.82 12.65 2.11
CA SER A 24 7.69 13.81 1.90
C SER A 24 8.98 13.55 1.09
N HIS A 25 9.37 12.28 0.87
CA HIS A 25 10.59 11.95 0.13
C HIS A 25 10.39 11.66 -1.37
N PHE A 26 9.20 11.26 -1.83
CA PHE A 26 8.97 10.86 -3.22
C PHE A 26 8.17 11.87 -4.06
N ALA A 27 7.29 12.65 -3.43
CA ALA A 27 6.43 13.61 -4.12
C ALA A 27 6.77 15.08 -3.80
N ALA A 28 7.82 15.35 -3.02
CA ALA A 28 8.19 16.72 -2.68
C ALA A 28 8.52 17.52 -3.94
N LEU A 29 7.85 18.66 -4.10
CA LEU A 29 8.15 19.60 -5.16
C LEU A 29 9.56 20.17 -4.96
N PRO A 30 10.44 20.16 -5.98
CA PRO A 30 11.76 20.76 -5.86
C PRO A 30 11.63 22.23 -5.45
N GLN A 31 12.26 22.65 -4.36
CA GLN A 31 12.12 24.03 -3.88
C GLN A 31 12.60 25.07 -4.91
N SER A 32 13.61 24.69 -5.71
CA SER A 32 14.09 25.45 -6.86
C SER A 32 13.03 25.62 -7.96
N MET A 33 12.11 24.66 -8.12
CA MET A 33 11.00 24.73 -9.06
C MET A 33 9.94 25.74 -8.59
N LEU A 34 9.62 25.74 -7.29
CA LEU A 34 8.66 26.66 -6.70
C LEU A 34 9.09 28.14 -6.80
N GLN A 35 10.39 28.42 -6.74
CA GLN A 35 10.91 29.79 -6.85
C GLN A 35 10.93 30.32 -8.30
N GLN A 36 10.94 29.44 -9.30
CA GLN A 36 11.09 29.81 -10.71
C GLN A 36 9.78 29.86 -11.49
N LEU A 37 8.73 29.19 -10.98
CA LEU A 37 7.46 29.06 -11.70
C LEU A 37 6.43 30.12 -11.26
N PRO A 38 5.50 30.53 -12.15
CA PRO A 38 4.38 31.38 -11.75
C PRO A 38 3.48 30.72 -10.71
N GLU A 39 2.85 31.52 -9.85
CA GLU A 39 1.97 31.06 -8.77
C GLU A 39 0.87 30.10 -9.25
N SER A 40 0.27 30.36 -10.42
CA SER A 40 -0.75 29.47 -11.00
C SER A 40 -0.24 28.06 -11.30
N VAL A 41 1.04 27.92 -11.67
CA VAL A 41 1.71 26.64 -11.93
C VAL A 41 2.10 25.99 -10.62
N GLN A 42 2.57 26.78 -9.64
CA GLN A 42 2.86 26.28 -8.30
C GLN A 42 1.62 25.66 -7.65
N MET A 43 0.47 26.34 -7.71
CA MET A 43 -0.79 25.81 -7.17
C MET A 43 -1.21 24.49 -7.86
N ALA A 44 -1.04 24.41 -9.18
CA ALA A 44 -1.33 23.17 -9.90
C ALA A 44 -0.35 22.04 -9.51
N LEU A 45 0.92 22.37 -9.28
CA LEU A 45 1.92 21.43 -8.77
C LEU A 45 1.58 20.91 -7.37
N TRP A 46 1.05 21.74 -6.47
CA TRP A 46 0.56 21.30 -5.16
C TRP A 46 -0.55 20.27 -5.28
N THR A 47 -1.52 20.49 -6.17
CA THR A 47 -2.61 19.52 -6.40
C THR A 47 -2.10 18.22 -7.03
N LEU A 48 -1.07 18.31 -7.88
CA LEU A 48 -0.41 17.14 -8.47
C LEU A 48 0.35 16.34 -7.41
N GLN A 49 1.06 17.03 -6.50
CA GLN A 49 1.74 16.40 -5.38
C GLN A 49 0.75 15.66 -4.48
N GLU A 50 -0.34 16.30 -4.07
CA GLU A 50 -1.39 15.67 -3.25
C GLU A 50 -1.95 14.42 -3.92
N SER A 51 -2.29 14.49 -5.20
CA SER A 51 -2.79 13.34 -5.97
C SER A 51 -1.73 12.24 -6.10
N THR A 52 -0.45 12.59 -6.21
CA THR A 52 0.65 11.62 -6.20
C THR A 52 0.75 10.91 -4.85
N SER A 53 0.61 11.64 -3.75
CA SER A 53 0.59 11.05 -2.41
C SER A 53 -0.57 10.08 -2.24
N ILE A 54 -1.75 10.41 -2.76
CA ILE A 54 -2.93 9.50 -2.76
C ILE A 54 -2.63 8.22 -3.54
N MET A 55 -2.05 8.36 -4.75
CA MET A 55 -1.64 7.20 -5.57
C MET A 55 -0.69 6.27 -4.83
N TYR A 56 0.34 6.84 -4.18
CA TYR A 56 1.31 6.08 -3.42
C TYR A 56 0.68 5.40 -2.20
N ALA A 57 -0.07 6.15 -1.40
CA ALA A 57 -0.70 5.65 -0.19
C ALA A 57 -1.68 4.50 -0.49
N SER A 58 -2.50 4.64 -1.53
CA SER A 58 -3.42 3.59 -1.95
C SER A 58 -2.69 2.34 -2.48
N TYR A 59 -1.58 2.52 -3.20
CA TYR A 59 -0.72 1.40 -3.60
C TYR A 59 -0.12 0.66 -2.40
N VAL A 60 0.47 1.38 -1.44
CA VAL A 60 1.03 0.79 -0.21
C VAL A 60 -0.06 0.08 0.58
N ARG A 61 -1.23 0.71 0.73
CA ARG A 61 -2.36 0.11 1.44
C ARG A 61 -2.82 -1.20 0.80
N LEU A 62 -2.86 -1.25 -0.54
CA LEU A 62 -3.16 -2.48 -1.25
C LEU A 62 -2.12 -3.57 -0.95
N GLN A 63 -0.82 -3.25 -0.92
CA GLN A 63 0.21 -4.23 -0.56
C GLN A 63 0.03 -4.76 0.86
N GLU A 64 -0.15 -3.87 1.83
CA GLU A 64 -0.41 -4.24 3.23
C GLU A 64 -1.62 -5.16 3.34
N LEU A 65 -2.73 -4.82 2.68
CA LEU A 65 -3.93 -5.65 2.69
C LEU A 65 -3.64 -7.06 2.20
N ILE A 66 -2.87 -7.22 1.12
CA ILE A 66 -2.52 -8.55 0.58
C ILE A 66 -1.62 -9.34 1.54
N GLU A 67 -0.73 -8.66 2.26
CA GLU A 67 0.14 -9.28 3.26
C GLU A 67 -0.62 -9.71 4.52
N GLU A 68 -1.66 -8.97 4.90
CA GLU A 68 -2.56 -9.28 6.02
C GLU A 68 -3.43 -10.53 5.78
N ARG A 69 -3.37 -11.19 4.61
CA ARG A 69 -4.30 -12.30 4.25
C ARG A 69 -4.42 -13.40 5.30
N PHE A 70 -3.32 -13.77 5.96
CA PHE A 70 -3.34 -14.80 7.00
C PHE A 70 -3.94 -14.30 8.31
N ASP A 71 -3.68 -13.04 8.68
CA ASP A 71 -4.22 -12.41 9.90
C ASP A 71 -5.74 -12.21 9.81
N ARG A 72 -6.27 -12.20 8.59
CA ARG A 72 -7.70 -12.04 8.29
C ARG A 72 -8.48 -13.36 8.32
N LEU A 73 -7.81 -14.50 8.53
CA LEU A 73 -8.47 -15.78 8.76
C LEU A 73 -9.04 -15.84 10.18
N VAL A 74 -10.37 -15.78 10.28
CA VAL A 74 -11.08 -15.84 11.57
C VAL A 74 -11.40 -17.28 11.92
N PRO A 75 -10.87 -17.85 13.04
CA PRO A 75 -11.16 -19.22 13.43
C PRO A 75 -12.60 -19.38 13.90
N LEU A 76 -13.26 -20.45 13.46
CA LEU A 76 -14.59 -20.84 13.89
C LEU A 76 -14.53 -21.58 15.24
N PRO A 77 -15.56 -21.45 16.09
CA PRO A 77 -15.61 -22.15 17.37
C PRO A 77 -15.52 -23.67 17.18
N TYR A 78 -14.69 -24.30 18.01
CA TYR A 78 -14.33 -25.71 17.91
C TYR A 78 -15.57 -26.61 17.99
N SER A 79 -15.78 -27.46 16.98
CA SER A 79 -16.75 -28.56 17.06
C SER A 79 -16.03 -29.80 17.60
N PRO A 80 -16.46 -30.39 18.73
CA PRO A 80 -15.82 -31.57 19.30
C PRO A 80 -15.90 -32.72 18.30
N GLY A 81 -14.77 -33.06 17.66
CA GLY A 81 -14.65 -34.09 16.63
C GLY A 81 -13.84 -33.69 15.39
N SER A 82 -13.53 -32.40 15.20
CA SER A 82 -12.67 -31.93 14.09
C SER A 82 -11.24 -31.69 14.60
N VAL A 83 -10.27 -32.42 14.05
CA VAL A 83 -8.83 -32.23 14.37
C VAL A 83 -8.27 -30.97 13.70
N MET A 84 -8.90 -30.49 12.62
CA MET A 84 -8.51 -29.27 11.91
C MET A 84 -9.26 -28.03 12.41
N MET A 85 -8.51 -26.93 12.58
CA MET A 85 -9.02 -25.59 12.80
C MET A 85 -9.77 -25.14 11.54
N LYS A 86 -11.03 -24.71 11.68
CA LYS A 86 -11.83 -24.21 10.55
C LYS A 86 -11.84 -22.69 10.57
N TYR A 87 -11.81 -22.06 9.41
CA TYR A 87 -11.85 -20.60 9.27
C TYR A 87 -13.18 -20.13 8.67
N SER A 88 -13.57 -18.90 8.97
CA SER A 88 -14.80 -18.27 8.44
C SER A 88 -14.58 -17.74 7.02
N GLU A 89 -15.20 -18.40 6.05
CA GLU A 89 -15.21 -17.96 4.65
C GLU A 89 -15.90 -16.61 4.48
N GLU A 90 -16.97 -16.34 5.23
CA GLU A 90 -17.71 -15.06 5.15
C GLU A 90 -16.85 -13.87 5.61
N ALA A 91 -16.09 -14.04 6.70
CA ALA A 91 -15.17 -13.00 7.16
C ALA A 91 -14.07 -12.74 6.12
N TYR A 92 -13.55 -13.81 5.51
CA TYR A 92 -12.53 -13.72 4.48
C TYR A 92 -13.05 -13.07 3.19
N PHE A 93 -14.27 -13.41 2.77
CA PHE A 93 -14.93 -12.78 1.62
C PHE A 93 -15.05 -11.26 1.78
N ASN A 94 -15.42 -10.78 2.97
CA ASN A 94 -15.47 -9.35 3.25
C ASN A 94 -14.09 -8.67 3.14
N TYR A 95 -13.04 -9.35 3.61
CA TYR A 95 -11.66 -8.90 3.44
C TYR A 95 -11.23 -8.85 1.96
N VAL A 96 -11.54 -9.88 1.17
CA VAL A 96 -11.25 -9.92 -0.27
C VAL A 96 -11.98 -8.80 -1.00
N ASN A 97 -13.25 -8.53 -0.64
CA ASN A 97 -13.99 -7.39 -1.17
C ASN A 97 -13.32 -6.05 -0.84
N HIS A 98 -12.75 -5.91 0.36
CA HIS A 98 -12.00 -4.71 0.72
C HIS A 98 -10.73 -4.56 -0.12
N CYS A 99 -9.98 -5.65 -0.36
CA CYS A 99 -8.84 -5.65 -1.28
C CYS A 99 -9.24 -5.28 -2.71
N ALA A 100 -10.37 -5.83 -3.19
CA ALA A 100 -10.91 -5.53 -4.51
C ALA A 100 -11.31 -4.05 -4.63
N ALA A 101 -11.93 -3.49 -3.59
CA ALA A 101 -12.32 -2.09 -3.56
C ALA A 101 -11.10 -1.15 -3.59
N GLU A 102 -10.05 -1.43 -2.81
CA GLU A 102 -8.82 -0.63 -2.80
C GLU A 102 -8.11 -0.70 -4.17
N LYS A 103 -7.96 -1.91 -4.73
CA LYS A 103 -7.42 -2.10 -6.08
C LYS A 103 -8.21 -1.32 -7.12
N ARG A 104 -9.54 -1.35 -7.03
CA ARG A 104 -10.43 -0.63 -7.95
C ARG A 104 -10.25 0.88 -7.81
N TYR A 105 -10.26 1.41 -6.59
CA TYR A 105 -10.06 2.83 -6.31
C TYR A 105 -8.76 3.36 -6.93
N LEU A 106 -7.64 2.64 -6.71
CA LEU A 106 -6.35 3.03 -7.27
C LEU A 106 -6.38 3.11 -8.81
N ILE A 107 -7.02 2.14 -9.47
CA ILE A 107 -6.99 1.99 -10.93
C ILE A 107 -8.04 2.87 -11.63
N GLU A 108 -9.25 2.94 -11.08
CA GLU A 108 -10.41 3.57 -11.71
C GLU A 108 -10.64 5.01 -11.25
N ASP A 109 -10.17 5.40 -10.07
CA ASP A 109 -10.41 6.73 -9.51
C ASP A 109 -9.12 7.54 -9.35
N ALA A 110 -8.18 7.05 -8.54
CA ALA A 110 -6.97 7.79 -8.19
C ALA A 110 -6.05 8.02 -9.40
N PHE A 111 -5.81 6.99 -10.23
CA PHE A 111 -4.92 7.10 -11.38
C PHE A 111 -5.47 8.04 -12.48
N PRO A 112 -6.77 7.97 -12.86
CA PRO A 112 -7.36 8.95 -13.76
C PRO A 112 -7.33 10.38 -13.21
N ASP A 113 -7.66 10.60 -11.92
CA ASP A 113 -7.56 11.91 -11.27
C ASP A 113 -6.13 12.48 -11.35
N TRP A 114 -5.14 11.66 -11.00
CA TRP A 114 -3.73 12.02 -11.13
C TRP A 114 -3.37 12.43 -12.55
N ARG A 115 -3.79 11.64 -13.55
CA ARG A 115 -3.52 11.94 -14.96
C ARG A 115 -4.13 13.26 -15.40
N HIS A 116 -5.34 13.56 -14.94
CA HIS A 116 -6.00 14.84 -15.22
C HIS A 116 -5.25 16.01 -14.58
N LYS A 117 -4.81 15.88 -13.32
CA LYS A 117 -4.03 16.91 -12.61
C LYS A 117 -2.65 17.10 -13.25
N ALA A 118 -1.98 16.02 -13.63
CA ALA A 118 -0.69 16.02 -14.32
C ALA A 118 -0.78 16.77 -15.67
N SER A 119 -1.83 16.51 -16.46
CA SER A 119 -2.07 17.23 -17.70
C SER A 119 -2.35 18.73 -17.50
N ARG A 120 -2.95 19.11 -16.37
CA ARG A 120 -3.31 20.50 -16.04
C ARG A 120 -2.17 21.29 -15.39
N ALA A 121 -1.13 20.63 -14.89
CA ALA A 121 0.01 21.27 -14.25
C ALA A 121 0.80 22.22 -15.18
N GLY A 122 0.66 22.07 -16.51
CA GLY A 122 1.23 23.03 -17.46
C GLY A 122 2.76 22.99 -17.58
N LEU A 123 3.39 21.93 -17.10
CA LEU A 123 4.85 21.77 -17.03
C LEU A 123 5.53 21.73 -18.40
N ASN A 124 4.80 21.41 -19.47
CA ASN A 124 5.32 21.40 -20.85
C ASN A 124 5.96 22.73 -21.28
N LYS A 125 5.47 23.86 -20.75
CA LYS A 125 6.02 25.19 -21.06
C LYS A 125 7.37 25.46 -20.39
N TYR A 126 7.71 24.68 -19.37
CA TYR A 126 8.87 24.86 -18.51
C TYR A 126 9.80 23.64 -18.51
N HIS A 127 9.61 22.73 -19.47
CA HIS A 127 10.25 21.42 -19.54
C HIS A 127 11.79 21.48 -19.43
N ALA A 128 12.42 22.52 -19.98
CA ALA A 128 13.87 22.69 -20.00
C ALA A 128 14.46 23.41 -18.77
N LEU A 129 13.62 23.90 -17.83
CA LEU A 129 14.13 24.56 -16.62
C LEU A 129 14.89 23.57 -15.74
N SER A 130 16.08 23.98 -15.28
CA SER A 130 16.88 23.20 -14.34
C SER A 130 16.36 23.35 -12.92
N VAL A 131 16.25 22.22 -12.24
CA VAL A 131 15.78 22.07 -10.87
C VAL A 131 16.70 21.13 -10.11
N THR A 132 16.91 21.45 -8.84
CA THR A 132 17.64 20.58 -7.91
C THR A 132 16.65 19.74 -7.12
N PHE A 133 16.73 18.42 -7.27
CA PHE A 133 15.92 17.45 -6.52
C PHE A 133 16.83 16.36 -5.94
N GLY A 134 16.70 16.07 -4.63
CA GLY A 134 17.53 15.05 -3.96
C GLY A 134 19.04 15.29 -4.07
N GLY A 135 19.49 16.54 -4.19
CA GLY A 135 20.90 16.90 -4.40
C GLY A 135 21.42 16.72 -5.83
N ARG A 136 20.60 16.21 -6.77
CA ARG A 136 20.94 16.09 -8.19
C ARG A 136 20.30 17.25 -8.98
N GLN A 137 21.03 17.75 -9.98
CA GLN A 137 20.49 18.69 -10.98
C GLN A 137 19.79 17.89 -12.08
N MET A 138 18.57 18.27 -12.41
CA MET A 138 17.77 17.69 -13.49
C MET A 138 16.84 18.75 -14.08
N THR A 139 16.21 18.46 -15.20
CA THR A 139 15.19 19.33 -15.80
C THR A 139 13.80 19.03 -15.24
N ILE A 140 12.87 19.97 -15.38
CA ILE A 140 11.45 19.72 -15.07
C ILE A 140 10.90 18.54 -15.86
N ALA A 141 11.33 18.37 -17.12
CA ALA A 141 10.95 17.23 -17.95
C ALA A 141 11.40 15.89 -17.35
N GLU A 142 12.66 15.81 -16.92
CA GLU A 142 13.23 14.61 -16.32
C GLU A 142 12.56 14.28 -14.97
N TRP A 143 12.38 15.29 -14.12
CA TRP A 143 11.66 15.13 -12.86
C TRP A 143 10.23 14.61 -13.08
N PHE A 144 9.51 15.21 -14.02
CA PHE A 144 8.14 14.82 -14.32
C PHE A 144 8.05 13.43 -14.97
N ALA A 145 9.03 13.07 -15.81
CA ALA A 145 9.12 11.74 -16.38
C ALA A 145 9.33 10.67 -15.29
N GLN A 146 10.20 10.92 -14.31
CA GLN A 146 10.40 10.02 -13.16
C GLN A 146 9.10 9.86 -12.35
N LEU A 147 8.40 10.96 -12.07
CA LEU A 147 7.11 10.93 -11.39
C LEU A 147 6.08 10.09 -12.16
N GLN A 148 5.98 10.29 -13.48
CA GLN A 148 5.06 9.54 -14.33
C GLN A 148 5.41 8.05 -14.36
N THR A 149 6.70 7.70 -14.40
CA THR A 149 7.17 6.32 -14.34
C THR A 149 6.76 5.66 -13.02
N ALA A 150 6.98 6.32 -11.89
CA ALA A 150 6.61 5.79 -10.56
C ALA A 150 5.11 5.54 -10.45
N VAL A 151 4.27 6.51 -10.81
CA VAL A 151 2.81 6.39 -10.74
C VAL A 151 2.29 5.31 -11.70
N THR A 152 2.88 5.22 -12.89
CA THR A 152 2.52 4.17 -13.85
C THR A 152 2.90 2.78 -13.33
N PHE A 153 4.07 2.65 -12.69
CA PHE A 153 4.52 1.41 -12.07
C PHE A 153 3.55 0.94 -10.99
N TRP A 154 3.15 1.80 -10.05
CA TRP A 154 2.19 1.44 -9.00
C TRP A 154 0.85 0.96 -9.58
N CYS A 155 0.35 1.66 -10.61
CA CYS A 155 -0.89 1.26 -11.28
C CYS A 155 -0.75 -0.09 -12.00
N GLN A 156 0.39 -0.35 -12.66
CA GLN A 156 0.67 -1.62 -13.33
C GLN A 156 0.77 -2.77 -12.33
N GLN A 157 1.48 -2.57 -11.22
CA GLN A 157 1.60 -3.58 -10.16
C GLN A 157 0.23 -3.90 -9.57
N ALA A 158 -0.57 -2.88 -9.25
CA ALA A 158 -1.93 -3.09 -8.76
C ALA A 158 -2.81 -3.89 -9.74
N ARG A 159 -2.67 -3.66 -11.05
CA ARG A 159 -3.37 -4.46 -12.07
C ARG A 159 -2.93 -5.92 -12.05
N ALA A 160 -1.62 -6.16 -11.92
CA ALA A 160 -1.02 -7.49 -11.92
C ALA A 160 -1.29 -8.29 -10.63
N ILE A 161 -1.60 -7.64 -9.51
CA ILE A 161 -1.96 -8.32 -8.25
C ILE A 161 -3.18 -9.21 -8.48
N THR A 162 -3.01 -10.50 -8.18
CA THR A 162 -4.13 -11.44 -8.04
C THR A 162 -4.62 -11.35 -6.61
N LEU A 163 -5.93 -11.17 -6.42
CA LEU A 163 -6.51 -11.10 -5.09
C LEU A 163 -6.41 -12.48 -4.42
N PRO A 164 -6.18 -12.51 -3.10
CA PRO A 164 -5.99 -13.76 -2.39
C PRO A 164 -7.31 -14.55 -2.38
N ASP A 165 -7.20 -15.85 -2.58
CA ASP A 165 -8.30 -16.79 -2.56
C ASP A 165 -8.32 -17.55 -1.23
N PHE A 166 -9.52 -17.88 -0.75
CA PHE A 166 -9.71 -18.50 0.56
C PHE A 166 -9.06 -19.88 0.62
N ASP A 167 -9.36 -20.73 -0.38
CA ASP A 167 -8.86 -22.10 -0.42
C ASP A 167 -7.34 -22.13 -0.57
N THR A 168 -6.78 -21.28 -1.45
CA THR A 168 -5.32 -21.19 -1.61
C THR A 168 -4.64 -20.70 -0.34
N THR A 169 -5.22 -19.73 0.36
CA THR A 169 -4.62 -19.17 1.59
C THR A 169 -4.64 -20.17 2.74
N ILE A 170 -5.69 -20.99 2.85
CA ILE A 170 -5.73 -22.09 3.83
C ILE A 170 -4.67 -23.14 3.49
N LEU A 171 -4.58 -23.56 2.23
CA LEU A 171 -3.59 -24.55 1.80
C LEU A 171 -2.14 -24.06 2.04
N GLU A 172 -1.86 -22.79 1.77
CA GLU A 172 -0.58 -22.15 2.07
C GLU A 172 -0.30 -22.20 3.59
N LEU A 173 -1.25 -21.80 4.43
CA LEU A 173 -1.10 -21.80 5.89
C LEU A 173 -0.87 -23.21 6.45
N GLU A 174 -1.59 -24.20 5.96
CA GLU A 174 -1.43 -25.61 6.36
C GLU A 174 -0.05 -26.16 5.93
N SER A 175 0.47 -25.74 4.77
CA SER A 175 1.80 -26.13 4.31
C SER A 175 2.93 -25.51 5.13
N GLU A 176 2.79 -24.25 5.55
CA GLU A 176 3.76 -23.56 6.41
C GLU A 176 3.79 -24.17 7.82
N THR A 177 2.64 -24.56 8.35
CA THR A 177 2.52 -25.15 9.70
C THR A 177 2.90 -26.64 9.77
N THR A 178 2.86 -27.35 8.65
CA THR A 178 3.22 -28.78 8.57
C THR A 178 4.71 -29.01 8.26
N SER A 179 5.47 -27.95 7.98
CA SER A 179 6.93 -28.05 7.82
C SER A 179 7.57 -28.37 9.18
N PRO A 180 8.22 -29.55 9.36
CA PRO A 180 8.81 -29.91 10.64
C PRO A 180 10.02 -29.02 10.90
N SER A 181 9.90 -28.14 11.90
CA SER A 181 11.05 -27.46 12.51
C SER A 181 11.98 -28.54 13.09
N SER A 182 13.01 -28.89 12.33
CA SER A 182 14.06 -29.80 12.76
C SER A 182 14.97 -29.04 13.72
N ASP A 183 14.56 -28.95 14.99
CA ASP A 183 15.42 -28.83 16.18
C ASP A 183 14.52 -28.69 17.41
N ILE A 184 14.17 -29.82 18.03
CA ILE A 184 13.75 -29.85 19.43
C ILE A 184 14.28 -31.13 20.06
N SER A 185 15.34 -30.98 20.85
CA SER A 185 15.81 -31.97 21.79
C SER A 185 14.70 -32.29 22.79
N GLU A 186 14.52 -33.58 23.06
CA GLU A 186 13.57 -34.13 24.02
C GLU A 186 13.98 -33.79 25.46
N GLU A 187 13.49 -32.67 26.02
CA GLU A 187 13.25 -32.51 27.45
C GLU A 187 12.31 -31.32 27.69
N ASP A 188 11.35 -31.47 28.61
CA ASP A 188 10.30 -30.53 29.02
C ASP A 188 8.98 -30.46 28.22
N THR A 189 8.26 -31.59 28.13
CA THR A 189 6.84 -31.64 27.76
C THR A 189 5.90 -31.42 28.96
N ALA A 190 5.93 -30.24 29.59
CA ALA A 190 4.99 -29.96 30.68
C ALA A 190 4.66 -28.47 30.92
N ASP A 191 4.59 -27.59 29.91
CA ASP A 191 3.86 -26.30 30.10
C ASP A 191 3.49 -25.51 28.83
N MET A 192 3.19 -26.19 27.71
CA MET A 192 2.95 -25.53 26.41
C MET A 192 1.47 -25.25 26.06
N MET A 193 0.56 -25.19 27.04
CA MET A 193 -0.84 -24.79 26.81
C MET A 193 -1.08 -23.34 27.24
N SER A 194 -0.58 -22.37 26.47
CA SER A 194 -1.17 -21.03 26.26
C SER A 194 -0.16 -20.00 25.73
N LEU A 195 0.21 -20.11 24.45
CA LEU A 195 0.79 -18.96 23.74
C LEU A 195 0.16 -18.85 22.35
N PRO A 196 -0.41 -17.69 21.97
CA PRO A 196 -0.69 -17.43 20.57
C PRO A 196 0.67 -17.36 19.87
N MET A 197 0.91 -18.24 18.89
CA MET A 197 2.08 -18.17 18.02
C MET A 197 2.00 -16.88 17.20
N ARG A 198 2.50 -15.79 17.77
CA ARG A 198 2.82 -14.58 17.02
C ARG A 198 4.09 -14.90 16.24
N ALA A 199 3.94 -15.20 14.95
CA ALA A 199 5.07 -15.30 14.06
C ALA A 199 5.88 -14.00 14.20
N LEU A 200 7.11 -14.12 14.68
CA LEU A 200 8.04 -13.01 14.75
C LEU A 200 8.44 -12.68 13.31
N ARG A 201 7.71 -11.79 12.64
CA ARG A 201 8.07 -11.32 11.31
C ARG A 201 8.81 -9.99 11.42
N HIS A 202 9.93 -9.92 10.70
CA HIS A 202 10.84 -8.78 10.68
C HIS A 202 10.07 -7.47 10.40
N PRO A 203 10.43 -6.36 11.07
CA PRO A 203 9.99 -5.06 10.62
C PRO A 203 10.48 -4.85 9.19
N LEU A 204 9.61 -4.32 8.33
CA LEU A 204 9.97 -3.81 7.02
C LEU A 204 11.23 -2.96 7.17
N ASP A 205 12.30 -3.33 6.49
CA ASP A 205 13.48 -2.46 6.38
C ASP A 205 13.16 -1.40 5.32
N PRO A 206 12.87 -0.15 5.71
CA PRO A 206 12.59 0.91 4.75
C PRO A 206 13.80 1.19 3.83
N GLU A 207 15.01 0.79 4.22
CA GLU A 207 16.22 0.94 3.39
C GLU A 207 16.25 -0.07 2.23
N GLY A 208 15.77 -1.31 2.42
CA GLY A 208 15.71 -2.33 1.38
C GLY A 208 14.78 -1.93 0.22
N PHE A 209 13.63 -1.34 0.55
CA PHE A 209 12.66 -0.87 -0.45
C PHE A 209 13.14 0.40 -1.18
N ARG A 210 13.88 1.29 -0.49
CA ARG A 210 14.58 2.41 -1.14
C ARG A 210 15.61 1.89 -2.14
N LEU A 211 16.38 0.86 -1.81
CA LEU A 211 17.39 0.29 -2.71
C LEU A 211 16.80 -0.27 -4.00
N GLU A 212 15.66 -0.96 -3.95
CA GLU A 212 15.02 -1.51 -5.15
C GLU A 212 14.48 -0.42 -6.09
N ILE A 213 13.88 0.64 -5.54
CA ILE A 213 13.41 1.77 -6.36
C ILE A 213 14.60 2.56 -6.92
N THR A 214 15.65 2.77 -6.12
CA THR A 214 16.85 3.49 -6.60
C THR A 214 17.59 2.68 -7.66
N ALA A 215 17.68 1.35 -7.52
CA ALA A 215 18.26 0.46 -8.52
C ALA A 215 17.44 0.41 -9.81
N ALA A 216 16.10 0.41 -9.72
CA ALA A 216 15.23 0.50 -10.88
C ALA A 216 15.34 1.86 -11.60
N LEU A 217 15.67 2.94 -10.85
CA LEU A 217 15.89 4.29 -11.39
C LEU A 217 17.31 4.51 -11.91
N GLU A 218 18.33 3.77 -11.44
CA GLU A 218 19.72 3.86 -11.90
C GLU A 218 20.07 2.89 -13.05
N ALA A 219 19.20 1.92 -13.34
CA ALA A 219 19.33 1.00 -14.47
C ALA A 219 18.76 1.55 -15.80
N LEU A 220 18.36 2.82 -15.84
CA LEU A 220 17.87 3.58 -17.00
C LEU A 220 18.79 4.75 -17.34
#